data_AF-A0A0Q4PYJ5-F1
#
_entry.id   AF-A0A0Q4PYJ5-F1
#
_cell.length_a   1.000
_cell.length_b   1.000
_cell.length_c   1.000
_cell.angle_alpha   90.00
_cell.angle_beta   90.00
_cell.angle_gamma   90.00
#
_symmetry.space_group_name_H-M   'P 1'
#
loop_
_entity.id
_entity.type
_entity.pdbx_description
1 polymer ?
#
loop_
_entity_poly.entity_id
_entity_poly.type
_entity_poly.pdbx_seq_one_letter_code
_entity_poly.pdbx_strand_id
1 'polypeptide(L)'
;MLGGVYYVAEDFWPLNTSLWIKEYPHTTPLYAFHALLDIDIGSFNAGSAVPTLNRNHIHNLPVVKPPMTAILAFDRIVGELYARRNANLVESRTLLATRDALLPKLMSGEIRVREAEALAA
;
A
#
# COMPACT_ATOMS: atom_id res chain seq x y z
N MET A 1 -14.86 3.51 6.60
CA MET A 1 -15.53 2.22 6.35
C MET A 1 -14.77 1.16 7.13
N LEU A 2 -15.44 0.23 7.82
CA LEU A 2 -14.76 -0.90 8.45
C LEU A 2 -14.23 -1.85 7.37
N GLY A 3 -13.13 -2.57 7.65
CA GLY A 3 -12.65 -3.65 6.78
C GLY A 3 -11.57 -3.26 5.77
N GLY A 4 -11.02 -2.04 5.85
CA GLY A 4 -9.82 -1.70 5.08
C GLY A 4 -8.60 -2.45 5.63
N VAL A 5 -8.03 -3.36 4.85
CA VAL A 5 -6.72 -3.97 5.11
C VAL A 5 -5.69 -3.22 4.28
N TYR A 6 -4.60 -2.78 4.90
CA TYR A 6 -3.57 -1.99 4.23
C TYR A 6 -2.20 -2.58 4.50
N TYR A 7 -1.38 -2.61 3.45
CA TYR A 7 0.06 -2.82 3.55
C TYR A 7 0.75 -1.50 3.24
N VAL A 8 1.52 -1.00 4.21
CA VAL A 8 2.30 0.23 4.09
C VAL A 8 3.76 -0.13 4.35
N ALA A 9 4.60 0.06 3.34
CA ALA A 9 6.02 -0.32 3.36
C ALA A 9 6.95 0.81 3.85
N GLU A 10 6.38 1.96 4.18
CA GLU A 10 7.07 3.17 4.61
C GLU A 10 6.60 3.60 6.00
N ASP A 11 7.34 4.52 6.62
CA ASP A 11 6.95 5.08 7.91
C ASP A 11 5.65 5.87 7.79
N PHE A 12 4.70 5.61 8.70
CA PHE A 12 3.42 6.29 8.71
C PHE A 12 2.85 6.39 10.12
N TRP A 13 1.86 7.27 10.29
CA TRP A 13 1.13 7.44 11.53
C TRP A 13 -0.29 6.87 11.39
N PRO A 14 -0.56 5.65 11.88
CA PRO A 14 -1.90 5.10 11.85
C PRO A 14 -2.83 5.92 12.76
N LEU A 15 -4.11 5.95 12.40
CA LEU A 15 -5.14 6.48 13.28
C LEU A 15 -5.19 5.65 14.57
N ASN A 16 -5.56 6.26 15.70
CA ASN A 16 -5.66 5.60 17.02
C ASN A 16 -6.67 4.44 17.09
N THR A 17 -7.49 4.24 16.06
CA THR A 17 -8.44 3.13 15.91
C THR A 17 -7.92 2.00 15.02
N SER A 18 -6.68 2.10 14.52
CA SER A 18 -6.10 1.10 13.61
C SER A 18 -5.58 -0.11 14.40
N LEU A 19 -5.92 -1.31 13.95
CA LEU A 19 -5.25 -2.54 14.37
C LEU A 19 -4.02 -2.76 13.49
N TRP A 20 -2.92 -3.22 14.09
CA TRP A 20 -1.66 -3.45 13.39
C TRP A 20 -0.99 -4.74 13.87
N ILE A 21 -0.13 -5.30 13.02
CA ILE A 21 0.62 -6.52 13.31
C ILE A 21 2.07 -6.13 13.61
N LYS A 22 2.57 -6.54 14.77
CA LYS A 22 3.92 -6.22 15.23
C LYS A 22 4.99 -7.18 14.69
N GLU A 23 4.67 -8.46 14.64
CA GLU A 23 5.62 -9.53 14.38
C GLU A 23 5.01 -10.58 13.45
N TYR A 24 5.86 -11.21 12.64
CA TYR A 24 5.47 -12.21 11.64
C TYR A 24 6.30 -13.50 11.82
N PRO A 25 6.18 -14.22 12.96
CA PRO A 25 7.05 -15.37 13.25
C PRO A 25 6.83 -16.58 12.32
N HIS A 26 5.68 -16.66 11.65
CA HIS A 26 5.27 -17.82 10.84
C HIS A 26 4.72 -17.44 9.47
N THR A 27 5.04 -16.24 9.01
CA THR A 27 4.56 -15.69 7.74
C THR A 27 5.44 -14.50 7.35
N THR A 28 5.13 -13.87 6.22
CA THR A 28 5.70 -12.60 5.80
C THR A 28 4.63 -11.52 5.79
N PRO A 29 4.98 -10.22 5.81
CA PRO A 29 4.02 -9.14 5.74
C PRO A 29 3.14 -9.17 4.47
N LEU A 30 3.72 -9.51 3.31
CA LEU A 30 2.99 -9.57 2.05
C LEU A 30 1.99 -10.72 2.04
N TYR A 31 2.39 -11.93 2.44
CA TYR A 31 1.45 -13.05 2.53
C TYR A 31 0.35 -12.77 3.57
N ALA A 32 0.70 -12.23 4.74
CA ALA A 32 -0.29 -11.88 5.77
C ALA A 32 -1.30 -10.86 5.26
N PHE A 33 -0.85 -9.84 4.53
CA PHE A 33 -1.72 -8.86 3.89
C PHE A 33 -2.71 -9.52 2.93
N HIS A 34 -2.23 -10.37 2.03
CA HIS A 34 -3.09 -11.07 1.06
C HIS A 34 -4.06 -12.06 1.74
N ALA A 35 -3.60 -12.80 2.75
CA ALA A 35 -4.47 -13.70 3.51
C ALA A 35 -5.58 -12.95 4.26
N LEU A 36 -5.32 -11.74 4.73
CA LEU A 36 -6.33 -10.89 5.39
C LEU A 36 -7.32 -10.27 4.40
N LEU A 37 -6.91 -10.01 3.16
CA LEU A 37 -7.82 -9.53 2.10
C LEU A 37 -8.89 -10.56 1.73
N ASP A 38 -8.59 -11.85 1.89
CA ASP A 38 -9.53 -12.94 1.62
C ASP A 38 -10.58 -13.12 2.74
N ILE A 39 -10.41 -12.43 3.87
CA ILE A 39 -11.37 -12.48 4.98
C ILE A 39 -12.37 -11.34 4.83
N ASP A 40 -13.66 -11.65 4.91
CA ASP A 40 -14.71 -10.63 5.01
C ASP A 40 -14.69 -9.96 6.40
N ILE A 41 -13.73 -9.06 6.61
CA ILE A 41 -13.58 -8.27 7.85
C ILE A 41 -14.84 -7.43 8.12
N GLY A 42 -15.57 -7.02 7.07
CA GLY A 42 -16.79 -6.23 7.17
C GLY A 42 -17.88 -6.95 7.96
N SER A 43 -17.99 -8.27 7.78
CA SER A 43 -18.96 -9.12 8.50
C SER A 43 -18.76 -9.15 10.03
N PHE A 44 -17.56 -8.81 10.51
CA PHE A 44 -17.22 -8.81 11.94
C PHE A 44 -17.47 -7.46 12.63
N ASN A 45 -18.21 -6.54 11.96
CA ASN A 45 -18.57 -5.27 12.55
C ASN A 45 -19.40 -5.46 13.83
N ALA A 46 -18.86 -5.02 14.96
CA ALA A 46 -19.50 -5.12 16.26
C ALA A 46 -20.23 -3.84 16.71
N GLY A 47 -20.13 -2.75 15.94
CA GLY A 47 -20.70 -1.46 16.30
C GLY A 47 -21.90 -1.07 15.43
N SER A 48 -23.00 -0.67 16.08
CA SER A 48 -24.25 -0.24 15.41
C SER A 48 -24.17 1.17 14.84
N ALA A 49 -23.58 2.13 15.57
CA ALA A 49 -23.45 3.53 15.16
C ALA A 49 -22.05 3.86 14.63
N VAL A 50 -21.00 3.30 15.25
CA VAL A 50 -19.60 3.45 14.81
C VAL A 50 -19.07 2.06 14.50
N PRO A 51 -18.76 1.76 13.23
CA PRO A 51 -18.22 0.48 12.89
C PRO A 51 -16.96 0.21 13.72
N THR A 52 -16.93 -0.93 14.41
CA THR A 52 -15.82 -1.32 15.29
C THR A 52 -15.42 -2.77 15.03
N LEU A 53 -14.11 -3.01 14.86
CA LEU A 53 -13.55 -4.35 14.75
C LEU A 53 -12.91 -4.73 16.08
N ASN A 54 -13.46 -5.73 16.75
CA ASN A 54 -12.84 -6.30 17.94
C ASN A 54 -11.80 -7.35 17.52
N ARG A 55 -10.55 -7.19 17.98
CA ARG A 55 -9.46 -8.16 17.74
C ARG A 55 -9.90 -9.60 18.07
N ASN A 56 -10.67 -9.79 19.14
CA ASN A 56 -11.08 -11.12 19.61
C ASN A 56 -12.01 -11.84 18.62
N HIS A 57 -12.70 -11.12 17.75
CA HIS A 57 -13.59 -11.72 16.75
C HIS A 57 -12.81 -12.34 15.57
N ILE A 58 -11.63 -11.81 15.27
CA ILE A 58 -10.81 -12.25 14.13
C ILE A 58 -9.64 -13.14 14.54
N HIS A 59 -9.18 -13.07 15.79
CA HIS A 59 -7.96 -13.77 16.23
C HIS A 59 -8.04 -15.30 16.11
N ASN A 60 -9.25 -15.87 16.27
CA ASN A 60 -9.46 -17.31 16.25
C ASN A 60 -9.97 -17.83 14.90
N LEU A 61 -9.99 -16.98 13.87
CA LEU A 61 -10.44 -17.42 12.55
C LEU A 61 -9.46 -18.44 11.98
N PRO A 62 -9.96 -19.58 11.47
CA PRO A 62 -9.11 -20.53 10.79
C PRO A 62 -8.59 -19.89 9.49
N VAL A 63 -7.27 -19.96 9.30
CA VAL A 63 -6.60 -19.49 8.08
C VAL A 63 -5.72 -20.59 7.52
N VAL A 64 -5.53 -20.60 6.20
CA VAL A 64 -4.58 -21.50 5.57
C VAL A 64 -3.17 -21.12 6.00
N LYS A 65 -2.42 -22.10 6.54
CA LYS A 65 -1.01 -21.95 6.90
C LYS A 65 -0.14 -22.81 5.96
N PRO A 66 0.36 -22.25 4.84
CA PRO A 66 1.28 -22.95 3.96
C PRO A 66 2.63 -23.19 4.64
N PRO A 67 3.45 -24.11 4.11
CA PRO A 67 4.86 -24.18 4.46
C PRO A 67 5.59 -22.87 4.18
N MET A 68 6.56 -22.50 5.01
CA MET A 68 7.34 -21.27 4.83
C MET A 68 8.01 -21.19 3.45
N THR A 69 8.41 -22.32 2.86
CA THR A 69 8.98 -22.36 1.51
C THR A 69 8.01 -21.85 0.44
N ALA A 70 6.72 -22.16 0.56
CA ALA A 70 5.68 -21.65 -0.36
C ALA A 70 5.45 -20.15 -0.15
N ILE A 71 5.43 -19.70 1.11
CA ILE A 71 5.31 -18.27 1.45
C ILE A 71 6.48 -17.47 0.86
N LEU A 72 7.71 -17.95 1.00
CA LEU A 72 8.89 -17.27 0.44
C LEU A 72 8.89 -17.26 -1.10
N ALA A 73 8.40 -18.33 -1.74
CA ALA A 73 8.25 -18.37 -3.19
C ALA A 73 7.20 -17.37 -3.69
N PHE A 74 6.09 -17.23 -2.95
CA PHE A 74 5.08 -16.20 -3.18
C PHE A 74 5.67 -14.80 -3.03
N ASP A 75 6.38 -14.54 -1.93
CA ASP A 75 6.99 -13.24 -1.64
C ASP A 75 7.99 -12.80 -2.71
N ARG A 76 8.76 -13.74 -3.27
CA ARG A 76 9.67 -13.43 -4.38
C ARG A 76 8.93 -12.87 -5.59
N ILE A 77 7.81 -13.48 -5.95
CA ILE A 77 7.02 -13.07 -7.13
C ILE A 77 6.28 -11.77 -6.85
N VAL A 78 5.56 -11.71 -5.73
CA VAL A 78 4.73 -10.55 -5.38
C VAL A 78 5.59 -9.34 -4.99
N GLY A 79 6.71 -9.56 -4.30
CA GLY A 79 7.66 -8.51 -3.94
C GLY A 79 8.20 -7.77 -5.16
N GLU A 80 8.55 -8.47 -6.24
CA GLU A 80 8.98 -7.84 -7.50
C GLU A 80 7.87 -6.96 -8.10
N LEU A 81 6.61 -7.39 -8.03
CA LEU A 81 5.47 -6.62 -8.52
C LEU A 81 5.23 -5.36 -7.68
N TYR A 82 5.33 -5.48 -6.35
CA TYR A 82 5.22 -4.33 -5.44
C TYR A 82 6.36 -3.33 -5.63
N ALA A 83 7.59 -3.81 -5.84
CA ALA A 83 8.74 -2.96 -6.13
C ALA A 83 8.51 -2.15 -7.42
N ARG A 84 8.05 -2.81 -8.50
CA ARG A 84 7.70 -2.13 -9.77
C ARG A 84 6.56 -1.13 -9.58
N ARG A 85 5.51 -1.51 -8.85
CA ARG A 85 4.40 -0.61 -8.54
C ARG A 85 4.88 0.65 -7.81
N ASN A 86 5.75 0.49 -6.82
CA ASN A 86 6.28 1.61 -6.04
C ASN A 86 7.17 2.51 -6.90
N ALA A 87 8.04 1.95 -7.74
CA ALA A 87 8.84 2.71 -8.69
C ALA A 87 7.96 3.55 -9.63
N ASN A 88 6.91 2.95 -10.20
CA ASN A 88 5.97 3.65 -11.08
C ASN A 88 5.19 4.76 -10.36
N LEU A 89 4.83 4.55 -9.08
CA LEU A 89 4.15 5.58 -8.28
C LEU A 89 5.08 6.78 -8.00
N VAL A 90 6.35 6.51 -7.71
CA VAL A 90 7.37 7.56 -7.53
C VAL A 90 7.57 8.33 -8.83
N GLU A 91 7.77 7.63 -9.95
CA GLU A 91 7.92 8.25 -11.26
C GLU A 91 6.70 9.10 -11.63
N SER A 92 5.49 8.59 -11.43
CA SER A 92 4.25 9.33 -11.68
C SER A 92 4.18 10.62 -10.88
N ARG A 93 4.56 10.60 -9.59
CA ARG A 93 4.61 11.79 -8.74
C ARG A 93 5.65 12.80 -9.24
N THR A 94 6.83 12.33 -9.65
CA THR A 94 7.88 13.17 -10.25
C THR A 94 7.37 13.84 -11.53
N LEU A 95 6.75 13.08 -12.43
CA LEU A 95 6.22 13.61 -13.69
C LEU A 95 5.11 14.66 -13.45
N LEU A 96 4.25 14.43 -12.47
CA LEU A 96 3.23 15.42 -12.07
C LEU A 96 3.89 16.71 -11.58
N ALA A 97 4.88 16.61 -10.70
CA ALA A 97 5.60 17.78 -10.18
C ALA A 97 6.35 18.53 -11.30
N THR A 98 7.02 17.81 -12.20
CA THR A 98 7.71 18.39 -13.36
C THR A 98 6.73 19.11 -14.29
N ARG A 99 5.59 18.49 -14.59
CA ARG A 99 4.51 19.13 -15.38
C ARG A 99 4.06 20.42 -14.71
N ASP A 100 3.74 20.38 -13.43
CA ASP A 100 3.19 21.53 -12.70
C ASP A 100 4.22 22.67 -12.58
N ALA A 101 5.51 22.36 -12.55
CA ALA A 101 6.58 23.35 -12.57
C ALA A 101 6.82 23.97 -13.95
N LEU A 102 6.75 23.18 -15.03
CA LEU A 102 7.09 23.63 -16.38
C LEU A 102 5.91 24.28 -17.11
N LEU A 103 4.69 23.78 -16.91
CA LEU A 103 3.53 24.19 -17.68
C LEU A 103 3.23 25.70 -17.57
N PRO A 104 3.28 26.34 -16.38
CA PRO A 104 3.07 27.78 -16.28
C PRO A 104 4.12 28.60 -17.05
N LYS A 105 5.39 28.18 -17.01
CA LYS A 105 6.52 28.87 -17.66
C LYS A 105 6.51 28.72 -19.18
N LEU A 106 6.07 27.56 -19.67
CA LEU A 106 5.87 27.33 -21.10
C LEU A 106 4.71 28.17 -21.64
N MET A 107 3.60 28.26 -20.88
CA MET A 107 2.41 29.05 -21.24
C MET A 107 2.69 30.56 -21.21
N SER A 108 3.52 31.04 -20.30
CA SER A 108 3.95 32.46 -20.25
C SER A 108 5.00 32.80 -21.30
N GLY A 109 5.63 31.79 -21.92
CA GLY A 109 6.74 31.96 -22.85
C GLY A 109 8.08 32.29 -22.18
N GLU A 110 8.16 32.20 -20.86
CA GLU A 110 9.39 32.41 -20.06
C GLU A 110 10.47 31.38 -20.40
N ILE A 111 10.07 30.15 -20.75
CA ILE A 111 10.96 29.10 -21.24
C ILE A 111 10.47 28.57 -22.58
N ARG A 112 11.39 28.27 -23.49
CA ARG A 112 11.08 27.59 -24.76
C ARG A 112 11.18 26.07 -24.58
N VAL A 113 10.47 25.31 -25.42
CA VAL A 113 10.45 23.84 -25.37
C VAL A 113 11.86 23.24 -25.40
N ARG A 114 12.75 23.75 -26.26
CA ARG A 114 14.16 23.28 -26.35
C ARG A 114 14.97 23.49 -25.06
N GLU A 115 14.67 24.55 -24.32
CA GLU A 115 15.34 24.85 -23.05
C GLU A 115 14.80 23.95 -21.94
N ALA A 116 13.48 23.68 -21.96
CA ALA A 116 12.83 22.77 -21.03
C ALA A 116 13.30 21.30 -21.21
N GLU A 117 13.50 20.85 -22.45
CA GLU A 117 14.04 19.51 -22.76
C GLU A 117 15.45 19.31 -22.17
N ALA A 118 16.30 20.33 -22.19
CA ALA A 118 17.65 20.27 -21.61
C ALA A 118 17.67 20.27 -20.07
N LEU A 119 16.60 20.78 -19.42
CA LEU A 119 16.42 20.80 -17.96
C LEU A 119 15.81 19.51 -17.41
N ALA A 120 15.15 18.71 -18.25
CA ALA A 120 14.48 17.47 -17.88
C ALA A 120 15.31 16.20 -18.13
N ALA A 121 16.50 16.34 -18.74
CA ALA A 121 17.48 15.28 -19.00
C ALA A 121 18.49 15.16 -17.86
#